data_AF-A0A7G3FPF5-F1
#
_entry.id   AF-A0A7G3FPF5-F1
#
_cell.length_a   1.000
_cell.length_b   1.000
_cell.length_c   1.000
_cell.angle_alpha   90.00
_cell.angle_beta   90.00
_cell.angle_gamma   90.00
#
_symmetry.space_group_name_H-M   'P 1'
#
loop_
_entity.id
_entity.type
_entity.pdbx_description
1 polymer ?
#
loop_
_entity_poly.entity_id
_entity_poly.type
_entity_poly.pdbx_seq_one_letter_code
_entity_poly.pdbx_strand_id
1 'polypeptide(L)'
;MRRRILNVYFILTLFPITISAQNRVEENRNGKDPLELYFNRIKSDQILDTSYVVNQDSFLIKSTKSSVDVYTSFLVKYNYGGLKSLMDVTYASDTITISLDQLSIRMYDLTYDGALFYLDTHQTQSGSLRIEDCTFTGLFIIVDSKIEHDILFKGAQLNGELFLVGGESEIESLRILNTVFEMRPNMGSNLLHEYPNRAFSLIPEVDITHNPFEEHYKYPHYKELVSFEGSTFKKGLDFGGATLPERLILKDVRSNESINLTNTKRSLGSLRKDEFCKINLIGTDLSKLEFSYENFQLDIPEVIGNVFTFDIWNKEYERLLQHFKEIGQLTSYEKIDKEYREFIFTKDPRSGWGAYILNILNKYWNDYGYNKSLIWWWTAIFFIFFWGYNWLRLPHLYFKAYKPRSLHAIIDERSNTGQYHLYKGVEKKFNLRGLDISLYYTTIIFFGIKLDANNFEFNNLRGVLYVGFQYTIGLICLGYLANFVITAGVIGG
;
A
#
# COMPACT_ATOMS: atom_id res chain seq x y z
N MET A 1 16.87 46.58 -15.59
CA MET A 1 16.92 45.64 -14.43
C MET A 1 15.81 44.60 -14.59
N ARG A 2 16.14 43.33 -14.36
CA ARG A 2 15.48 42.10 -14.83
C ARG A 2 13.98 41.97 -14.51
N ARG A 3 13.17 41.65 -15.54
CA ARG A 3 11.95 40.84 -15.41
C ARG A 3 12.27 39.44 -15.96
N ARG A 4 12.04 38.39 -15.16
CA ARG A 4 12.04 36.99 -15.61
C ARG A 4 10.60 36.60 -15.91
N ILE A 5 10.35 36.17 -17.15
CA ILE A 5 9.16 35.46 -17.58
C ILE A 5 9.58 33.99 -17.76
N LEU A 6 8.82 33.07 -17.18
CA LEU A 6 8.94 31.62 -17.38
C LEU A 6 8.47 31.29 -18.82
N ASN A 7 9.31 30.58 -19.58
CA ASN A 7 8.91 29.92 -20.82
C ASN A 7 8.54 28.47 -20.53
N VAL A 8 7.34 28.06 -20.98
CA VAL A 8 6.87 26.68 -21.06
C VAL A 8 7.21 26.18 -22.47
N TYR A 9 7.90 25.05 -22.59
CA TYR A 9 8.19 24.41 -23.88
C TYR A 9 7.09 23.40 -24.23
N PHE A 10 6.42 23.63 -25.35
CA PHE A 10 5.73 22.62 -26.16
C PHE A 10 6.74 22.07 -27.18
N ILE A 11 6.87 20.75 -27.30
CA ILE A 11 7.60 20.10 -28.39
C ILE A 11 6.60 19.36 -29.27
N LEU A 12 6.54 19.82 -30.52
CA LEU A 12 5.82 19.27 -31.65
C LEU A 12 6.90 19.02 -32.70
N THR A 13 7.09 17.78 -33.14
CA THR A 13 8.02 17.46 -34.23
C THR A 13 7.33 16.66 -35.33
N LEU A 14 7.50 17.17 -36.54
CA LEU A 14 7.09 16.70 -37.85
C LEU A 14 7.99 15.57 -38.39
N PHE A 15 7.45 14.85 -39.38
CA PHE A 15 8.07 13.86 -40.28
C PHE A 15 9.42 14.28 -40.90
N PRO A 16 10.22 13.31 -41.41
CA PRO A 16 10.26 13.16 -42.87
C PRO A 16 10.47 11.72 -43.44
N ILE A 17 9.82 11.51 -44.59
CA ILE A 17 10.32 10.94 -45.87
C ILE A 17 10.76 9.47 -45.98
N THR A 18 10.16 8.84 -46.99
CA THR A 18 10.34 7.54 -47.64
C THR A 18 11.71 7.30 -48.25
N ILE A 19 12.25 6.07 -48.13
CA ILE A 19 13.16 5.47 -49.12
C ILE A 19 12.64 4.09 -49.51
N SER A 20 12.54 3.90 -50.82
CA SER A 20 12.17 2.68 -51.53
C SER A 20 13.35 1.71 -51.62
N ALA A 21 13.08 0.43 -51.38
CA ALA A 21 13.82 -0.67 -51.99
C ALA A 21 12.87 -1.84 -52.20
N GLN A 22 12.50 -2.06 -53.46
CA GLN A 22 11.94 -3.33 -53.93
C GLN A 22 12.97 -4.44 -53.73
N ASN A 23 12.59 -5.49 -53.02
CA ASN A 23 12.91 -6.83 -53.47
C ASN A 23 11.66 -7.69 -53.32
N ARG A 24 11.20 -8.13 -54.50
CA ARG A 24 10.09 -9.03 -54.73
C ARG A 24 10.62 -10.45 -54.49
N VAL A 25 10.11 -11.12 -53.47
CA VAL A 25 9.97 -12.58 -53.48
C VAL A 25 8.49 -12.83 -53.23
N GLU A 26 7.82 -13.30 -54.27
CA GLU A 26 6.44 -13.78 -54.24
C GLU A 26 6.38 -15.17 -53.58
N GLU A 27 5.15 -15.54 -53.23
CA GLU A 27 4.67 -16.81 -52.64
C GLU A 27 4.66 -16.88 -51.10
N ASN A 28 3.56 -17.16 -50.41
CA ASN A 28 2.21 -17.54 -50.85
C ASN A 28 1.19 -17.18 -49.74
N ARG A 29 0.02 -16.68 -50.14
CA ARG A 29 -1.14 -16.54 -49.26
C ARG A 29 -1.76 -17.93 -49.10
N ASN A 30 -1.86 -18.42 -47.86
CA ASN A 30 -3.02 -19.09 -47.26
C ASN A 30 -2.58 -19.97 -46.08
N GLY A 31 -3.25 -19.84 -44.94
CA GLY A 31 -3.12 -20.75 -43.80
C GLY A 31 -2.57 -20.11 -42.53
N LYS A 32 -3.40 -19.32 -41.84
CA LYS A 32 -3.30 -19.17 -40.38
C LYS A 32 -3.99 -20.37 -39.78
N ASP A 33 -3.26 -21.45 -39.59
CA ASP A 33 -3.60 -22.48 -38.61
C ASP A 33 -2.40 -22.62 -37.68
N PRO A 34 -2.61 -22.70 -36.35
CA PRO A 34 -1.53 -23.09 -35.44
C PRO A 34 -0.97 -24.43 -35.88
N LEU A 35 0.35 -24.59 -35.82
CA LEU A 35 1.02 -25.84 -36.16
C LEU A 35 0.67 -26.87 -35.08
N GLU A 36 -0.39 -27.65 -35.28
CA GLU A 36 -0.70 -28.81 -34.46
C GLU A 36 0.28 -29.93 -34.81
N LEU A 37 1.26 -30.17 -33.93
CA LEU A 37 2.20 -31.26 -34.07
C LEU A 37 1.58 -32.55 -33.51
N TYR A 38 1.10 -33.42 -34.39
CA TYR A 38 0.78 -34.82 -34.05
C TYR A 38 2.03 -35.67 -34.29
N PHE A 39 2.67 -36.12 -33.22
CA PHE A 39 3.73 -37.12 -33.33
C PHE A 39 3.12 -38.52 -33.23
N ASN A 40 3.40 -39.35 -34.23
CA ASN A 40 2.97 -40.73 -34.24
C ASN A 40 4.18 -41.66 -33.98
N ARG A 41 4.00 -42.49 -32.95
CA ARG A 41 4.53 -43.85 -32.79
C ARG A 41 5.99 -44.03 -32.35
N ILE A 42 6.17 -44.24 -31.05
CA ILE A 42 7.10 -45.25 -30.53
C ILE A 42 6.24 -46.24 -29.73
N LYS A 43 6.39 -47.54 -30.00
CA LYS A 43 5.59 -48.62 -29.41
C LYS A 43 5.68 -48.60 -27.88
N SER A 44 4.60 -48.18 -27.24
CA SER A 44 4.17 -48.62 -25.92
C SER A 44 2.64 -48.63 -25.97
N ASP A 45 2.02 -49.74 -25.58
CA ASP A 45 0.60 -50.01 -25.79
C ASP A 45 -0.30 -49.19 -24.84
N GLN A 46 -0.35 -47.87 -24.97
CA GLN A 46 -1.49 -47.02 -24.57
C GLN A 46 -1.50 -45.70 -25.39
N ILE A 47 -2.67 -45.35 -25.94
CA ILE A 47 -2.87 -44.15 -26.77
C ILE A 47 -3.04 -42.92 -25.87
N LEU A 48 -2.02 -42.06 -25.84
CA LEU A 48 -2.04 -40.72 -25.24
C LEU A 48 -2.30 -39.68 -26.34
N ASP A 49 -3.39 -38.92 -26.21
CA ASP A 49 -3.67 -37.73 -27.03
C ASP A 49 -3.44 -36.47 -26.18
N THR A 50 -2.19 -36.07 -26.06
CA THR A 50 -1.79 -34.74 -25.57
C THR A 50 -1.40 -33.89 -26.77
N SER A 51 -2.09 -32.77 -26.98
CA SER A 51 -1.74 -31.81 -28.04
C SER A 51 -0.93 -30.66 -27.45
N TYR A 52 0.12 -30.27 -28.17
CA TYR A 52 0.99 -29.16 -27.82
C TYR A 52 0.87 -28.11 -28.92
N VAL A 53 0.63 -26.86 -28.54
CA VAL A 53 0.65 -25.73 -29.47
C VAL A 53 1.82 -24.84 -29.09
N VAL A 54 2.81 -24.78 -29.98
CA VAL A 54 3.95 -23.88 -29.83
C VAL A 54 3.71 -22.65 -30.69
N ASN A 55 3.61 -21.49 -30.07
CA ASN A 55 3.57 -20.20 -30.75
C ASN A 55 4.87 -19.43 -30.46
N GLN A 56 5.20 -18.43 -31.28
CA GLN A 56 6.45 -17.65 -31.18
C GLN A 56 6.71 -17.07 -29.78
N ASP A 57 5.65 -16.81 -28.99
CA ASP A 57 5.75 -16.13 -27.68
C ASP A 57 5.21 -16.95 -26.49
N SER A 58 4.74 -18.19 -26.69
CA SER A 58 4.12 -18.97 -25.60
C SER A 58 4.12 -20.47 -25.86
N PHE A 59 4.24 -21.24 -24.77
CA PHE A 59 4.07 -22.70 -24.77
C PHE A 59 2.73 -23.04 -24.11
N LEU A 60 1.83 -23.68 -24.86
CA LEU A 60 0.52 -24.11 -24.37
C LEU A 60 0.52 -25.63 -24.15
N ILE A 61 0.28 -26.04 -22.91
CA ILE A 61 0.03 -27.45 -22.57
C ILE A 61 -1.47 -27.59 -22.28
N LYS A 62 -2.17 -28.40 -23.09
CA LYS A 62 -3.57 -28.72 -22.89
C LYS A 62 -3.74 -30.24 -22.83
N SER A 63 -4.30 -30.74 -21.72
CA SER A 63 -4.74 -32.14 -21.65
C SER A 63 -6.15 -32.28 -22.21
N THR A 64 -6.42 -33.31 -23.01
CA THR A 64 -7.78 -33.65 -23.47
C THR A 64 -8.43 -34.77 -22.64
N LYS A 65 -7.72 -35.34 -21.66
CA LYS A 65 -8.22 -36.42 -20.79
C LYS A 65 -8.08 -36.08 -19.30
N SER A 66 -9.01 -36.58 -18.50
CA SER A 66 -9.17 -36.32 -17.06
C SER A 66 -8.13 -36.97 -16.14
N SER A 67 -7.24 -37.81 -16.68
CA SER A 67 -6.10 -38.40 -16.00
C SER A 67 -5.05 -38.75 -17.05
N VAL A 68 -3.79 -38.38 -16.82
CA VAL A 68 -2.68 -38.65 -17.74
C VAL A 68 -1.55 -39.28 -16.95
N ASP A 69 -1.37 -40.59 -17.08
CA ASP A 69 -0.16 -41.27 -16.65
C ASP A 69 0.90 -41.07 -17.74
N VAL A 70 1.76 -40.05 -17.58
CA VAL A 70 2.80 -39.70 -18.55
C VAL A 70 4.09 -40.43 -18.22
N TYR A 71 4.45 -41.44 -19.00
CA TYR A 71 5.78 -42.06 -18.99
C TYR A 71 6.51 -41.71 -20.29
N THR A 72 7.17 -40.56 -20.38
CA THR A 72 8.09 -40.25 -21.50
C THR A 72 8.95 -39.01 -21.21
N SER A 73 10.26 -39.12 -21.40
CA SER A 73 11.18 -37.97 -21.45
C SER A 73 11.09 -37.25 -22.80
N PHE A 74 10.96 -35.92 -22.81
CA PHE A 74 10.93 -35.12 -24.03
C PHE A 74 12.02 -34.04 -24.00
N LEU A 75 12.85 -34.03 -25.05
CA LEU A 75 13.79 -32.95 -25.36
C LEU A 75 13.21 -32.14 -26.50
N VAL A 76 12.74 -30.91 -26.25
CA VAL A 76 12.24 -30.01 -27.31
C VAL A 76 13.35 -29.03 -27.68
N LYS A 77 14.04 -29.29 -28.81
CA LYS A 77 14.99 -28.34 -29.41
C LYS A 77 14.27 -27.46 -30.43
N TYR A 78 14.12 -26.18 -30.12
CA TYR A 78 13.73 -25.17 -31.10
C TYR A 78 14.99 -24.52 -31.70
N ASN A 79 15.03 -24.37 -33.02
CA ASN A 79 16.15 -23.74 -33.72
C ASN A 79 15.60 -22.71 -34.70
N TYR A 80 15.61 -21.44 -34.30
CA TYR A 80 15.27 -20.31 -35.19
C TYR A 80 16.25 -19.17 -34.93
N GLY A 81 16.98 -18.75 -35.97
CA GLY A 81 17.69 -17.47 -35.98
C GLY A 81 18.83 -17.23 -34.97
N GLY A 82 19.44 -18.27 -34.39
CA GLY A 82 20.68 -18.12 -33.60
C GLY A 82 20.53 -17.99 -32.08
N LEU A 83 19.31 -18.01 -31.55
CA LEU A 83 19.05 -18.21 -30.11
C LEU A 83 18.57 -19.64 -29.89
N LYS A 84 19.34 -20.42 -29.11
CA LYS A 84 18.93 -21.73 -28.61
C LYS A 84 18.20 -21.52 -27.29
N SER A 85 16.93 -21.87 -27.20
CA SER A 85 16.28 -22.14 -25.92
C SER A 85 16.20 -23.66 -25.73
N LEU A 86 16.59 -24.14 -24.54
CA LEU A 86 16.34 -25.51 -24.11
C LEU A 86 15.11 -25.52 -23.18
N MET A 87 14.22 -26.48 -23.42
CA MET A 87 13.24 -26.93 -22.44
C MET A 87 13.57 -28.38 -22.15
N ASP A 88 14.01 -28.67 -20.92
CA ASP A 88 14.21 -30.02 -20.44
C ASP A 88 13.04 -30.38 -19.50
N VAL A 89 12.29 -31.41 -19.90
CA VAL A 89 11.24 -32.01 -19.06
C VAL A 89 11.72 -33.39 -18.65
N THR A 90 12.06 -33.54 -17.37
CA THR A 90 12.55 -34.81 -16.81
C THR A 90 11.46 -35.44 -15.95
N TYR A 91 11.21 -36.73 -16.17
CA TYR A 91 10.30 -37.54 -15.38
C TYR A 91 11.11 -38.54 -14.55
N ALA A 92 11.03 -38.44 -13.23
CA ALA A 92 11.21 -39.58 -12.33
C ALA A 92 9.81 -40.12 -11.98
N SER A 93 9.67 -41.37 -11.52
CA SER A 93 8.38 -42.08 -11.39
C SER A 93 7.25 -41.28 -10.73
N ASP A 94 7.58 -40.27 -9.91
CA ASP A 94 6.62 -39.44 -9.18
C ASP A 94 6.94 -37.93 -9.22
N THR A 95 7.76 -37.48 -10.17
CA THR A 95 8.23 -36.08 -10.24
C THR A 95 8.22 -35.53 -11.65
N ILE A 96 7.59 -34.36 -11.84
CA ILE A 96 7.71 -33.55 -13.05
C ILE A 96 8.67 -32.40 -12.76
N THR A 97 9.78 -32.34 -13.51
CA THR A 97 10.70 -31.19 -13.52
C THR A 97 10.62 -30.49 -14.86
N ILE A 98 10.37 -29.18 -14.84
CA ILE A 98 10.39 -28.32 -16.03
C ILE A 98 11.49 -27.27 -15.82
N SER A 99 12.51 -27.25 -16.69
CA SER A 99 13.58 -26.23 -16.72
C SER A 99 13.51 -25.41 -18.00
N LEU A 100 13.57 -24.08 -17.90
CA LEU A 100 13.34 -23.15 -19.03
C LEU A 100 14.28 -21.94 -19.01
N ASP A 101 14.71 -21.50 -20.20
CA ASP A 101 15.64 -20.37 -20.36
C ASP A 101 14.95 -19.03 -20.69
N GLN A 102 13.79 -18.97 -21.38
CA GLN A 102 12.94 -17.77 -21.58
C GLN A 102 11.56 -18.19 -22.06
N LEU A 103 10.46 -18.00 -21.30
CA LEU A 103 9.08 -18.23 -21.80
C LEU A 103 7.97 -17.87 -20.79
N SER A 104 6.78 -17.53 -21.32
CA SER A 104 5.51 -17.57 -20.57
C SER A 104 4.96 -19.00 -20.62
N ILE A 105 4.74 -19.60 -19.45
CA ILE A 105 4.15 -20.94 -19.31
C ILE A 105 2.65 -20.77 -19.08
N ARG A 106 1.82 -21.42 -19.88
CA ARG A 106 0.39 -21.52 -19.60
C ARG A 106 -0.07 -22.97 -19.53
N MET A 107 -0.59 -23.34 -18.36
CA MET A 107 -1.20 -24.64 -18.09
C MET A 107 -2.72 -24.47 -17.95
N TYR A 108 -3.47 -25.33 -18.62
CA TYR A 108 -4.94 -25.33 -18.65
C TYR A 108 -5.47 -26.75 -18.48
N ASP A 109 -6.53 -26.89 -17.68
CA ASP A 109 -7.28 -28.14 -17.52
C ASP A 109 -6.39 -29.36 -17.19
N LEU A 110 -5.31 -29.13 -16.43
CA LEU A 110 -4.33 -30.17 -16.11
C LEU A 110 -4.66 -30.81 -14.76
N THR A 111 -4.77 -32.14 -14.73
CA THR A 111 -4.85 -32.92 -13.48
C THR A 111 -3.52 -33.61 -13.28
N TYR A 112 -2.82 -33.29 -12.21
CA TYR A 112 -1.58 -33.95 -11.78
C TYR A 112 -1.83 -34.67 -10.46
N ASP A 113 -1.58 -35.98 -10.46
CA ASP A 113 -1.67 -36.84 -9.27
C ASP A 113 -0.33 -37.54 -9.02
N GLY A 114 0.64 -36.77 -8.54
CA GLY A 114 1.98 -37.26 -8.26
C GLY A 114 2.56 -36.66 -7.00
N ALA A 115 3.62 -37.26 -6.47
CA ALA A 115 4.15 -36.86 -5.17
C ALA A 115 4.79 -35.47 -5.18
N LEU A 116 5.44 -35.06 -6.29
CA LEU A 116 6.17 -33.80 -6.38
C LEU A 116 6.06 -33.15 -7.77
N PHE A 117 5.47 -31.97 -7.82
CA PHE A 117 5.63 -31.07 -8.96
C PHE A 117 6.73 -30.06 -8.63
N TYR A 118 7.82 -30.08 -9.40
CA TYR A 118 8.97 -29.21 -9.21
C TYR A 118 9.15 -28.32 -10.44
N LEU A 119 9.05 -27.01 -10.25
CA LEU A 119 9.31 -26.03 -11.31
C LEU A 119 10.58 -25.26 -10.97
N ASP A 120 11.58 -25.35 -11.85
CA ASP A 120 12.85 -24.64 -11.73
C ASP A 120 13.05 -23.69 -12.90
N THR A 121 13.26 -22.42 -12.60
CA THR A 121 13.34 -21.34 -13.59
C THR A 121 14.76 -20.82 -13.80
N HIS A 122 15.78 -21.65 -13.54
CA HIS A 122 17.16 -21.25 -13.27
C HIS A 122 17.89 -20.28 -14.23
N GLN A 123 17.32 -19.84 -15.35
CA GLN A 123 17.94 -18.91 -16.31
C GLN A 123 17.00 -17.89 -16.98
N THR A 124 15.71 -17.82 -16.62
CA THR A 124 14.80 -16.87 -17.28
C THR A 124 15.06 -15.42 -16.83
N GLN A 125 15.39 -14.53 -17.77
CA GLN A 125 15.48 -13.09 -17.51
C GLN A 125 14.10 -12.39 -17.45
N SER A 126 13.03 -13.03 -17.95
CA SER A 126 11.66 -12.50 -17.93
C SER A 126 10.66 -13.58 -18.38
N GLY A 127 9.74 -14.03 -17.52
CA GLY A 127 8.68 -14.99 -17.91
C GLY A 127 7.52 -15.03 -16.93
N SER A 128 6.29 -15.23 -17.40
CA SER A 128 5.09 -15.36 -16.56
C SER A 128 4.60 -16.80 -16.48
N LEU A 129 4.16 -17.24 -15.30
CA LEU A 129 3.57 -18.56 -15.08
C LEU A 129 2.06 -18.40 -14.88
N ARG A 130 1.25 -19.03 -15.73
CA ARG A 130 -0.21 -19.01 -15.62
C ARG A 130 -0.76 -20.42 -15.55
N ILE A 131 -1.50 -20.71 -14.49
CA ILE A 131 -2.08 -22.01 -14.18
C ILE A 131 -3.58 -21.79 -14.01
N GLU A 132 -4.38 -22.21 -14.99
CA GLU A 132 -5.83 -22.00 -14.98
C GLU A 132 -6.57 -23.35 -14.94
N ASP A 133 -7.54 -23.47 -14.04
CA ASP A 133 -8.47 -24.60 -13.96
C ASP A 133 -7.76 -25.97 -13.84
N CYS A 134 -6.57 -26.00 -13.20
CA CYS A 134 -5.77 -27.20 -13.00
C CYS A 134 -5.99 -27.78 -11.59
N THR A 135 -5.91 -29.12 -11.45
CA THR A 135 -5.93 -29.83 -10.17
C THR A 135 -4.57 -30.47 -9.91
N PHE A 136 -3.96 -30.18 -8.76
CA PHE A 136 -2.72 -30.83 -8.32
C PHE A 136 -2.95 -31.52 -6.98
N THR A 137 -2.67 -32.81 -6.90
CA THR A 137 -2.49 -33.57 -5.65
C THR A 137 -1.00 -33.78 -5.44
N GLY A 138 -0.52 -33.64 -4.19
CA GLY A 138 0.91 -33.83 -3.83
C GLY A 138 1.67 -32.56 -3.40
N LEU A 139 2.99 -32.61 -3.43
CA LEU A 139 3.87 -31.50 -3.06
C LEU A 139 4.13 -30.63 -4.28
N PHE A 140 3.84 -29.33 -4.22
CA PHE A 140 4.09 -28.40 -5.31
C PHE A 140 5.18 -27.42 -4.88
N ILE A 141 6.38 -27.57 -5.43
CA ILE A 141 7.51 -26.70 -5.14
C ILE A 141 7.81 -25.88 -6.39
N ILE A 142 7.68 -24.56 -6.26
CA ILE A 142 8.26 -23.63 -7.23
C ILE A 142 9.58 -23.17 -6.61
N VAL A 143 10.70 -23.65 -7.14
CA VAL A 143 12.02 -23.09 -6.81
C VAL A 143 12.33 -22.08 -7.88
N ASP A 144 12.30 -20.83 -7.49
CA ASP A 144 12.52 -19.72 -8.39
C ASP A 144 13.83 -19.03 -8.07
N SER A 145 14.77 -18.98 -9.01
CA SER A 145 16.00 -18.20 -8.81
C SER A 145 15.99 -16.84 -9.51
N LYS A 146 15.07 -16.58 -10.47
CA LYS A 146 15.04 -15.35 -11.32
C LYS A 146 13.71 -14.99 -12.01
N ILE A 147 12.53 -15.44 -11.59
CA ILE A 147 11.27 -14.96 -12.19
C ILE A 147 11.04 -13.51 -11.74
N GLU A 148 11.32 -12.58 -12.66
CA GLU A 148 10.99 -11.16 -12.49
C GLU A 148 9.50 -10.85 -12.74
N HIS A 149 8.60 -11.80 -13.03
CA HIS A 149 7.22 -11.49 -13.48
C HIS A 149 6.08 -12.32 -12.83
N ASP A 150 4.84 -12.01 -13.22
CA ASP A 150 3.56 -12.50 -12.69
C ASP A 150 3.41 -14.04 -12.63
N ILE A 151 3.12 -14.55 -11.44
CA ILE A 151 2.60 -15.92 -11.23
C ILE A 151 1.08 -15.81 -11.02
N LEU A 152 0.28 -16.48 -11.86
CA LEU A 152 -1.17 -16.49 -11.79
C LEU A 152 -1.72 -17.91 -11.66
N PHE A 153 -2.33 -18.22 -10.52
CA PHE A 153 -3.23 -19.36 -10.35
C PHE A 153 -4.67 -18.86 -10.46
N LYS A 154 -5.49 -19.48 -11.31
CA LYS A 154 -6.89 -19.09 -11.48
C LYS A 154 -7.78 -20.32 -11.55
N GLY A 155 -8.73 -20.47 -10.61
CA GLY A 155 -9.61 -21.63 -10.60
C GLY A 155 -8.91 -22.97 -10.34
N ALA A 156 -7.65 -22.93 -9.90
CA ALA A 156 -6.90 -24.14 -9.61
C ALA A 156 -7.38 -24.79 -8.30
N GLN A 157 -7.21 -26.10 -8.22
CA GLN A 157 -7.45 -26.89 -7.01
C GLN A 157 -6.13 -27.52 -6.57
N LEU A 158 -5.61 -27.08 -5.42
CA LEU A 158 -4.36 -27.55 -4.85
C LEU A 158 -4.66 -28.42 -3.63
N ASN A 159 -4.70 -29.73 -3.88
CA ASN A 159 -4.94 -30.79 -2.90
C ASN A 159 -3.63 -31.25 -2.24
N GLY A 160 -2.75 -30.29 -1.96
CA GLY A 160 -1.32 -30.51 -1.75
C GLY A 160 -0.65 -29.38 -0.99
N GLU A 161 0.61 -29.56 -0.59
CA GLU A 161 1.40 -28.47 0.01
C GLU A 161 2.04 -27.62 -1.10
N LEU A 162 1.81 -26.31 -1.09
CA LEU A 162 2.46 -25.37 -1.99
C LEU A 162 3.63 -24.70 -1.27
N PHE A 163 4.84 -24.90 -1.78
CA PHE A 163 6.04 -24.22 -1.35
C PHE A 163 6.51 -23.28 -2.47
N LEU A 164 6.61 -22.01 -2.12
CA LEU A 164 7.25 -21.01 -2.96
C LEU A 164 8.62 -20.73 -2.35
N VAL A 165 9.65 -21.26 -2.99
CA VAL A 165 11.04 -21.09 -2.56
C VAL A 165 11.66 -20.06 -3.50
N GLY A 166 11.81 -18.83 -3.00
CA GLY A 166 12.49 -17.76 -3.71
C GLY A 166 14.01 -17.84 -3.54
N GLY A 167 14.75 -17.55 -4.60
CA GLY A 167 16.18 -17.23 -4.60
C GLY A 167 16.40 -15.77 -4.23
N GLU A 168 17.51 -15.18 -4.68
CA GLU A 168 17.78 -13.74 -4.45
C GLU A 168 16.88 -12.81 -5.26
N SER A 169 16.05 -13.33 -6.16
CA SER A 169 15.15 -12.57 -7.03
C SER A 169 13.87 -12.12 -6.33
N GLU A 170 13.36 -10.95 -6.73
CA GLU A 170 12.08 -10.40 -6.26
C GLU A 170 10.93 -10.90 -7.14
N ILE A 171 9.85 -11.42 -6.53
CA ILE A 171 8.62 -11.77 -7.25
C ILE A 171 7.79 -10.48 -7.39
N GLU A 172 7.61 -9.98 -8.62
CA GLU A 172 6.83 -8.76 -8.88
C GLU A 172 5.38 -8.89 -8.43
N SER A 173 4.66 -9.89 -8.94
CA SER A 173 3.30 -10.18 -8.48
C SER A 173 2.94 -11.67 -8.42
N LEU A 174 2.20 -12.04 -7.38
CA LEU A 174 1.60 -13.35 -7.19
C LEU A 174 0.08 -13.19 -7.11
N ARG A 175 -0.65 -13.82 -8.02
CA ARG A 175 -2.11 -13.76 -8.07
C ARG A 175 -2.67 -15.17 -7.98
N ILE A 176 -3.51 -15.40 -6.98
CA ILE A 176 -4.15 -16.67 -6.69
C ILE A 176 -5.65 -16.37 -6.60
N LEU A 177 -6.36 -16.60 -7.69
CA LEU A 177 -7.73 -16.16 -7.88
C LEU A 177 -8.66 -17.36 -7.87
N ASN A 178 -9.70 -17.33 -7.04
CA ASN A 178 -10.73 -18.39 -6.96
C ASN A 178 -10.14 -19.80 -6.83
N THR A 179 -9.03 -19.93 -6.11
CA THR A 179 -8.29 -21.21 -5.97
C THR A 179 -8.69 -21.88 -4.66
N VAL A 180 -8.78 -23.21 -4.67
CA VAL A 180 -9.08 -24.01 -3.47
C VAL A 180 -7.82 -24.68 -2.97
N PHE A 181 -7.47 -24.45 -1.70
CA PHE A 181 -6.34 -25.11 -1.02
C PHE A 181 -6.86 -26.09 0.02
N GLU A 182 -6.51 -27.37 -0.11
CA GLU A 182 -6.86 -28.37 0.90
C GLU A 182 -5.86 -28.48 2.04
N MET A 183 -4.63 -27.99 1.84
CA MET A 183 -3.58 -27.95 2.86
C MET A 183 -3.19 -26.52 3.23
N ARG A 184 -2.34 -26.39 4.27
CA ARG A 184 -1.95 -25.11 4.88
C ARG A 184 -0.84 -24.52 4.02
N PRO A 185 -1.07 -23.45 3.24
CA PRO A 185 0.03 -22.79 2.54
C PRO A 185 0.91 -22.11 3.60
N ASN A 186 2.20 -22.36 3.55
CA ASN A 186 3.16 -21.64 4.37
C ASN A 186 3.90 -20.64 3.50
N MET A 187 3.63 -19.35 3.70
CA MET A 187 4.30 -18.25 2.99
C MET A 187 5.53 -17.77 3.78
N GLY A 188 5.77 -18.36 4.95
CA GLY A 188 6.79 -18.01 5.93
C GLY A 188 7.95 -19.01 6.02
N SER A 189 8.95 -18.64 6.80
CA SER A 189 10.27 -19.27 6.86
C SER A 189 10.37 -20.56 7.69
N ASN A 190 9.37 -20.86 8.51
CA ASN A 190 9.61 -21.73 9.67
C ASN A 190 9.75 -23.22 9.36
N LEU A 191 9.40 -23.67 8.15
CA LEU A 191 9.42 -25.11 7.83
C LEU A 191 10.77 -25.65 7.33
N LEU A 192 11.62 -24.84 6.69
CA LEU A 192 12.91 -25.32 6.18
C LEU A 192 13.88 -25.71 7.31
N HIS A 193 13.76 -25.11 8.50
CA HIS A 193 14.51 -25.52 9.69
C HIS A 193 13.90 -26.73 10.42
N GLU A 194 12.58 -26.98 10.30
CA GLU A 194 11.91 -28.07 11.03
C GLU A 194 11.80 -29.38 10.24
N TYR A 195 11.85 -29.36 8.90
CA TYR A 195 11.62 -30.55 8.05
C TYR A 195 12.67 -30.83 6.95
N PRO A 196 13.99 -30.67 7.16
CA PRO A 196 14.97 -30.99 6.13
C PRO A 196 15.02 -32.49 5.76
N ASN A 197 14.46 -33.39 6.58
CA ASN A 197 14.57 -34.83 6.34
C ASN A 197 13.34 -35.47 5.65
N ARG A 198 12.19 -34.79 5.54
CA ARG A 198 10.96 -35.38 4.94
C ARG A 198 10.72 -34.99 3.49
N ALA A 199 11.08 -33.77 3.07
CA ALA A 199 11.01 -33.37 1.66
C ALA A 199 12.11 -34.06 0.81
N PHE A 200 13.23 -34.43 1.44
CA PHE A 200 14.42 -34.91 0.75
C PHE A 200 14.56 -36.44 0.71
N SER A 201 13.73 -37.19 1.45
CA SER A 201 13.70 -38.66 1.38
C SER A 201 12.99 -39.20 0.13
N LEU A 202 12.38 -38.33 -0.68
CA LEU A 202 11.66 -38.68 -1.91
C LEU A 202 12.49 -38.43 -3.19
N ILE A 203 13.71 -37.90 -3.07
CA ILE A 203 14.66 -37.74 -4.17
C ILE A 203 15.64 -38.92 -4.09
N PRO A 204 15.60 -39.91 -4.99
CA PRO A 204 16.55 -41.02 -4.97
C PRO A 204 17.96 -40.50 -5.33
N GLU A 205 18.93 -40.77 -4.46
CA GLU A 205 20.39 -40.64 -4.67
C GLU A 205 20.96 -39.23 -4.95
N VAL A 206 20.75 -38.29 -4.02
CA VAL A 206 21.69 -37.16 -3.85
C VAL A 206 22.42 -37.38 -2.52
N ASP A 207 23.75 -37.48 -2.55
CA ASP A 207 24.62 -37.63 -1.38
C ASP A 207 24.71 -36.27 -0.64
N ILE A 208 23.83 -36.06 0.35
CA ILE A 208 23.73 -34.82 1.14
C ILE A 208 24.60 -34.95 2.41
N THR A 209 25.93 -35.03 2.26
CA THR A 209 26.87 -34.89 3.39
C THR A 209 27.35 -33.45 3.60
N HIS A 210 26.96 -32.54 2.70
CA HIS A 210 26.90 -31.11 2.92
C HIS A 210 25.44 -30.68 2.71
N ASN A 211 24.89 -29.86 3.60
CA ASN A 211 23.61 -29.20 3.39
C ASN A 211 23.88 -27.78 2.84
N PRO A 212 24.12 -27.59 1.52
CA PRO A 212 24.39 -26.28 0.94
C PRO A 212 23.17 -25.33 1.00
N PHE A 213 22.03 -25.80 1.52
CA PHE A 213 20.76 -25.07 1.56
C PHE A 213 20.54 -24.29 2.87
N GLU A 214 21.31 -24.55 3.94
CA GLU A 214 21.14 -23.86 5.24
C GLU A 214 21.61 -22.40 5.25
N GLU A 215 22.47 -21.98 4.32
CA GLU A 215 23.06 -20.64 4.31
C GLU A 215 22.62 -19.72 3.15
N HIS A 216 21.88 -20.21 2.15
CA HIS A 216 21.69 -19.47 0.88
C HIS A 216 20.26 -19.19 0.42
N TYR A 217 19.23 -19.72 1.08
CA TYR A 217 17.84 -19.41 0.71
C TYR A 217 17.31 -18.20 1.48
N LYS A 218 17.25 -17.07 0.77
CA LYS A 218 16.57 -15.86 1.22
C LYS A 218 15.07 -16.04 1.06
N TYR A 219 14.30 -15.39 1.93
CA TYR A 219 12.84 -15.50 1.94
C TYR A 219 12.23 -14.92 0.65
N PRO A 220 11.07 -15.44 0.18
CA PRO A 220 10.41 -14.83 -0.96
C PRO A 220 10.10 -13.37 -0.65
N HIS A 221 10.64 -12.49 -1.50
CA HIS A 221 10.40 -11.06 -1.46
C HIS A 221 9.32 -10.75 -2.50
N TYR A 222 8.09 -10.55 -2.03
CA TYR A 222 7.01 -10.06 -2.87
C TYR A 222 7.15 -8.54 -3.00
N LYS A 223 7.24 -8.05 -4.23
CA LYS A 223 7.49 -6.63 -4.49
C LYS A 223 6.19 -5.84 -4.48
N GLU A 224 5.31 -6.07 -5.44
CA GLU A 224 4.19 -5.16 -5.70
C GLU A 224 2.85 -5.70 -5.20
N LEU A 225 2.50 -6.93 -5.59
CA LEU A 225 1.13 -7.41 -5.38
C LEU A 225 1.09 -8.91 -5.06
N VAL A 226 0.46 -9.25 -3.93
CA VAL A 226 -0.02 -10.60 -3.65
C VAL A 226 -1.54 -10.56 -3.56
N SER A 227 -2.24 -11.35 -4.36
CA SER A 227 -3.70 -11.45 -4.34
C SER A 227 -4.15 -12.88 -4.12
N PHE A 228 -5.10 -13.06 -3.20
CA PHE A 228 -5.80 -14.31 -2.92
C PHE A 228 -7.31 -14.17 -3.18
N GLU A 229 -7.73 -13.23 -4.01
CA GLU A 229 -9.14 -12.87 -4.18
C GLU A 229 -10.02 -14.08 -4.51
N GLY A 230 -11.10 -14.26 -3.72
CA GLY A 230 -12.07 -15.36 -3.87
C GLY A 230 -11.53 -16.75 -3.51
N SER A 231 -10.30 -16.86 -3.02
CA SER A 231 -9.70 -18.16 -2.69
C SER A 231 -10.28 -18.74 -1.39
N THR A 232 -10.33 -20.08 -1.33
CA THR A 232 -10.82 -20.82 -0.15
C THR A 232 -9.71 -21.71 0.41
N PHE A 233 -9.38 -21.52 1.69
CA PHE A 233 -8.38 -22.29 2.41
C PHE A 233 -9.05 -23.24 3.40
N LYS A 234 -8.89 -24.56 3.20
CA LYS A 234 -9.41 -25.54 4.15
C LYS A 234 -8.60 -25.60 5.45
N LYS A 235 -7.33 -25.21 5.39
CA LYS A 235 -6.42 -25.03 6.54
C LYS A 235 -6.01 -23.56 6.67
N GLY A 236 -5.27 -23.24 7.72
CA GLY A 236 -4.84 -21.87 8.00
C GLY A 236 -3.87 -21.33 6.94
N LEU A 237 -3.53 -20.06 7.05
CA LEU A 237 -2.53 -19.42 6.20
C LEU A 237 -1.56 -18.68 7.11
N ASP A 238 -0.27 -18.92 6.96
CA ASP A 238 0.75 -18.34 7.84
C ASP A 238 1.74 -17.50 7.05
N PHE A 239 1.82 -16.22 7.39
CA PHE A 239 2.77 -15.25 6.85
C PHE A 239 3.91 -14.93 7.83
N GLY A 240 4.08 -15.73 8.89
CA GLY A 240 5.14 -15.56 9.87
C GLY A 240 6.53 -15.54 9.23
N GLY A 241 7.24 -14.42 9.36
CA GLY A 241 8.57 -14.20 8.81
C GLY A 241 8.59 -13.75 7.34
N ALA A 242 7.45 -13.77 6.65
CA ALA A 242 7.33 -13.32 5.26
C ALA A 242 7.52 -11.81 5.14
N THR A 243 8.12 -11.36 4.03
CA THR A 243 8.19 -9.94 3.68
C THR A 243 6.89 -9.50 3.03
N LEU A 244 6.24 -8.46 3.56
CA LEU A 244 4.98 -7.96 3.01
C LEU A 244 5.18 -7.31 1.62
N PRO A 245 4.28 -7.59 0.65
CA PRO A 245 4.23 -6.84 -0.61
C PRO A 245 3.74 -5.40 -0.39
N GLU A 246 3.87 -4.55 -1.41
CA GLU A 246 3.19 -3.24 -1.42
C GLU A 246 1.66 -3.38 -1.30
N ARG A 247 1.07 -4.41 -1.92
CA ARG A 247 -0.37 -4.69 -1.89
C ARG A 247 -0.66 -6.15 -1.57
N LEU A 248 -1.54 -6.39 -0.59
CA LEU A 248 -2.05 -7.70 -0.20
C LEU A 248 -3.58 -7.73 -0.35
N ILE A 249 -4.08 -8.43 -1.36
CA ILE A 249 -5.53 -8.53 -1.62
C ILE A 249 -6.03 -9.86 -1.03
N LEU A 250 -6.76 -9.78 0.08
CA LEU A 250 -7.49 -10.88 0.69
C LEU A 250 -8.99 -10.61 0.55
N LYS A 251 -9.47 -10.27 -0.64
CA LYS A 251 -10.89 -9.99 -0.87
C LYS A 251 -11.67 -11.29 -1.04
N ASP A 252 -12.81 -11.42 -0.39
CA ASP A 252 -13.71 -12.59 -0.43
C ASP A 252 -12.99 -13.92 -0.11
N VAL A 253 -11.93 -13.87 0.70
CA VAL A 253 -11.18 -15.04 1.15
C VAL A 253 -11.97 -15.78 2.21
N ARG A 254 -12.07 -17.11 2.05
CA ARG A 254 -12.70 -17.99 3.03
C ARG A 254 -11.65 -18.89 3.63
N SER A 255 -11.59 -19.00 4.95
CA SER A 255 -10.76 -20.00 5.62
C SER A 255 -11.50 -20.67 6.77
N ASN A 256 -11.29 -21.97 6.94
CA ASN A 256 -11.82 -22.70 8.09
C ASN A 256 -11.00 -22.43 9.37
N GLU A 257 -9.70 -22.15 9.20
CA GLU A 257 -8.72 -21.92 10.26
C GLU A 257 -8.25 -20.45 10.26
N SER A 258 -7.31 -20.08 11.13
CA SER A 258 -6.81 -18.71 11.20
C SER A 258 -5.77 -18.39 10.12
N ILE A 259 -5.77 -17.14 9.68
CA ILE A 259 -4.82 -16.51 8.77
C ILE A 259 -3.94 -15.60 9.61
N ASN A 260 -2.69 -15.98 9.84
CA ASN A 260 -1.76 -15.27 10.72
C ASN A 260 -0.82 -14.35 9.92
N LEU A 261 -0.91 -13.06 10.21
CA LEU A 261 -0.11 -11.96 9.64
C LEU A 261 0.72 -11.23 10.72
N THR A 262 0.74 -11.73 11.95
CA THR A 262 1.29 -11.02 13.13
C THR A 262 2.81 -10.82 13.05
N ASN A 263 3.53 -11.82 12.54
CA ASN A 263 4.99 -11.84 12.50
C ASN A 263 5.56 -11.49 11.12
N THR A 264 4.91 -10.60 10.39
CA THR A 264 5.33 -10.20 9.05
C THR A 264 6.45 -9.16 9.10
N LYS A 265 7.41 -9.25 8.19
CA LYS A 265 8.51 -8.28 8.04
C LYS A 265 8.10 -7.20 7.03
N ARG A 266 8.42 -5.94 7.31
CA ARG A 266 8.31 -4.88 6.31
C ARG A 266 9.36 -5.09 5.21
N SER A 267 9.00 -4.81 3.97
CA SER A 267 9.98 -4.76 2.88
C SER A 267 11.02 -3.68 3.17
N LEU A 268 12.26 -4.09 3.44
CA LEU A 268 13.39 -3.17 3.61
C LEU A 268 13.79 -2.47 2.30
N GLY A 269 13.35 -3.00 1.15
CA GLY A 269 13.69 -2.48 -0.18
C GLY A 269 12.99 -1.18 -0.55
N SER A 270 11.91 -0.83 0.16
CA SER A 270 11.28 0.48 0.02
C SER A 270 12.17 1.55 0.64
N LEU A 271 12.80 2.37 -0.22
CA LEU A 271 13.56 3.55 0.18
C LEU A 271 12.71 4.61 0.92
N ARG A 272 11.40 4.39 1.08
CA ARG A 272 10.47 5.30 1.73
C ARG A 272 10.08 4.73 3.09
N LYS A 273 10.59 5.41 4.12
CA LYS A 273 10.37 5.12 5.56
C LYS A 273 8.88 5.01 5.97
N ASP A 274 7.97 5.43 5.10
CA ASP A 274 6.54 5.55 5.36
C ASP A 274 5.66 4.64 4.50
N GLU A 275 6.23 3.64 3.81
CA GLU A 275 5.41 2.71 3.02
C GLU A 275 4.79 1.60 3.88
N PHE A 276 3.46 1.59 3.90
CA PHE A 276 2.63 0.56 4.52
C PHE A 276 2.17 -0.44 3.45
N CYS A 277 1.98 -1.70 3.85
CA CYS A 277 1.35 -2.69 2.98
C CYS A 277 -0.14 -2.34 2.82
N LYS A 278 -0.59 -2.09 1.60
CA LYS A 278 -1.99 -1.83 1.29
C LYS A 278 -2.77 -3.14 1.30
N ILE A 279 -3.71 -3.31 2.22
CA ILE A 279 -4.48 -4.54 2.39
C ILE A 279 -5.94 -4.37 1.98
N ASN A 280 -6.50 -5.33 1.25
CA ASN A 280 -7.92 -5.39 0.95
C ASN A 280 -8.55 -6.60 1.63
N LEU A 281 -9.51 -6.37 2.54
CA LEU A 281 -10.16 -7.40 3.37
C LEU A 281 -11.65 -7.55 3.08
N ILE A 282 -12.18 -6.89 2.05
CA ILE A 282 -13.61 -6.86 1.75
C ILE A 282 -14.16 -8.29 1.63
N GLY A 283 -15.22 -8.59 2.38
CA GLY A 283 -15.88 -9.90 2.32
C GLY A 283 -15.18 -11.05 3.06
N THR A 284 -13.96 -10.84 3.54
CA THR A 284 -13.20 -11.84 4.32
C THR A 284 -13.59 -11.83 5.78
N ASP A 285 -13.66 -13.00 6.42
CA ASP A 285 -14.01 -13.12 7.84
C ASP A 285 -12.87 -12.62 8.74
N LEU A 286 -13.06 -11.47 9.38
CA LEU A 286 -12.06 -10.88 10.28
C LEU A 286 -11.80 -11.73 11.53
N SER A 287 -12.76 -12.56 11.96
CA SER A 287 -12.56 -13.44 13.12
C SER A 287 -11.49 -14.50 12.89
N LYS A 288 -11.16 -14.78 11.63
CA LYS A 288 -10.10 -15.69 11.22
C LYS A 288 -8.76 -14.99 11.02
N LEU A 289 -8.71 -13.67 11.00
CA LEU A 289 -7.48 -12.92 10.73
C LEU A 289 -6.76 -12.56 12.05
N GLU A 290 -5.54 -13.04 12.22
CA GLU A 290 -4.66 -12.66 13.32
C GLU A 290 -3.61 -11.67 12.81
N PHE A 291 -3.81 -10.38 13.04
CA PHE A 291 -2.88 -9.36 12.55
C PHE A 291 -2.83 -8.11 13.44
N SER A 292 -1.75 -7.35 13.30
CA SER A 292 -1.60 -5.99 13.84
C SER A 292 -1.65 -4.99 12.69
N TYR A 293 -2.44 -3.93 12.83
CA TYR A 293 -2.60 -2.93 11.77
C TYR A 293 -1.40 -1.98 11.62
N GLU A 294 -0.37 -2.12 12.45
CA GLU A 294 0.81 -1.26 12.44
C GLU A 294 1.53 -1.23 11.09
N ASN A 295 1.53 -2.34 10.36
CA ASN A 295 2.22 -2.50 9.06
C ASN A 295 1.30 -2.34 7.85
N PHE A 296 0.00 -2.09 8.07
CA PHE A 296 -1.00 -2.08 7.01
C PHE A 296 -1.68 -0.72 6.86
N GLN A 297 -2.29 -0.53 5.70
CA GLN A 297 -3.22 0.54 5.34
C GLN A 297 -4.30 -0.07 4.43
N LEU A 298 -5.56 0.40 4.44
CA LEU A 298 -6.55 -0.18 3.53
C LEU A 298 -6.27 0.21 2.08
N ASP A 299 -6.37 -0.76 1.18
CA ASP A 299 -6.21 -0.57 -0.26
C ASP A 299 -7.48 0.01 -0.89
N ILE A 300 -7.74 1.28 -0.59
CA ILE A 300 -8.88 2.01 -1.12
C ILE A 300 -8.58 2.44 -2.57
N PRO A 301 -9.47 2.17 -3.54
CA PRO A 301 -9.31 2.67 -4.90
C PRO A 301 -9.25 4.20 -4.91
N GLU A 302 -8.33 4.78 -5.69
CA GLU A 302 -8.12 6.24 -5.72
C GLU A 302 -9.41 7.00 -6.08
N VAL A 303 -10.19 6.42 -6.99
CA VAL A 303 -11.45 6.97 -7.51
C VAL A 303 -12.63 6.21 -6.93
N ILE A 304 -13.23 6.76 -5.88
CA ILE A 304 -14.54 6.36 -5.38
C ILE A 304 -15.57 7.20 -6.13
N GLY A 305 -15.97 6.71 -7.31
CA GLY A 305 -16.83 7.47 -8.22
C GLY A 305 -18.31 7.50 -7.84
N ASN A 306 -18.76 6.68 -6.89
CA ASN A 306 -20.16 6.61 -6.50
C ASN A 306 -20.36 6.34 -5.00
N VAL A 307 -21.57 6.64 -4.52
CA VAL A 307 -22.00 6.44 -3.12
C VAL A 307 -21.91 4.97 -2.70
N PHE A 308 -22.20 4.05 -3.63
CA PHE A 308 -22.16 2.61 -3.35
C PHE A 308 -20.77 2.13 -2.91
N THR A 309 -19.72 2.57 -3.62
CA THR A 309 -18.35 2.24 -3.24
C THR A 309 -17.97 2.87 -1.90
N PHE A 310 -18.42 4.10 -1.61
CA PHE A 310 -18.20 4.73 -0.31
C PHE A 310 -18.83 3.92 0.84
N ASP A 311 -20.09 3.49 0.67
CA ASP A 311 -20.81 2.72 1.70
C ASP A 311 -20.17 1.37 1.99
N ILE A 312 -19.59 0.70 0.97
CA ILE A 312 -18.84 -0.56 1.15
C ILE A 312 -17.62 -0.32 2.05
N TRP A 313 -16.82 0.70 1.73
CA TRP A 313 -15.61 1.00 2.51
C TRP A 313 -15.94 1.52 3.90
N ASN A 314 -17.01 2.30 4.06
CA ASN A 314 -17.49 2.72 5.38
C ASN A 314 -17.81 1.52 6.27
N LYS A 315 -18.55 0.53 5.75
CA LYS A 315 -18.84 -0.72 6.47
C LYS A 315 -17.58 -1.52 6.78
N GLU A 316 -16.62 -1.54 5.85
CA GLU A 316 -15.36 -2.25 6.06
C GLU A 316 -14.55 -1.64 7.21
N TYR A 317 -14.46 -0.30 7.28
CA TYR A 317 -13.85 0.40 8.40
C TYR A 317 -14.56 0.12 9.73
N GLU A 318 -15.88 0.22 9.77
CA GLU A 318 -16.67 -0.07 10.98
C GLU A 318 -16.43 -1.50 11.48
N ARG A 319 -16.39 -2.47 10.55
CA ARG A 319 -16.12 -3.88 10.84
C ARG A 319 -14.72 -4.08 11.44
N LEU A 320 -13.70 -3.44 10.87
CA LEU A 320 -12.33 -3.48 11.38
C LEU A 320 -12.21 -2.82 12.76
N LEU A 321 -12.81 -1.64 12.95
CA LEU A 321 -12.83 -0.95 14.24
C LEU A 321 -13.48 -1.80 15.32
N GLN A 322 -14.61 -2.44 15.01
CA GLN A 322 -15.26 -3.35 15.95
C GLN A 322 -14.35 -4.52 16.29
N HIS A 323 -13.75 -5.17 15.29
CA HIS A 323 -12.82 -6.28 15.49
C HIS A 323 -11.65 -5.91 16.41
N PHE A 324 -10.91 -4.84 16.12
CA PHE A 324 -9.76 -4.42 16.93
C PHE A 324 -10.14 -3.99 18.35
N LYS A 325 -11.35 -3.44 18.52
CA LYS A 325 -11.90 -3.11 19.84
C LYS A 325 -12.24 -4.37 20.65
N GLU A 326 -12.84 -5.38 20.03
CA GLU A 326 -13.21 -6.65 20.67
C GLU A 326 -11.99 -7.44 21.13
N ILE A 327 -10.91 -7.47 20.34
CA ILE A 327 -9.66 -8.16 20.70
C ILE A 327 -8.74 -7.34 21.61
N GLY A 328 -9.10 -6.09 21.94
CA GLY A 328 -8.32 -5.22 22.83
C GLY A 328 -7.03 -4.64 22.24
N GLN A 329 -6.87 -4.62 20.91
CA GLN A 329 -5.71 -4.03 20.24
C GLN A 329 -5.90 -2.53 20.00
N LEU A 330 -5.68 -1.73 21.05
CA LEU A 330 -5.93 -0.29 21.05
C LEU A 330 -5.09 0.50 20.04
N THR A 331 -3.83 0.09 19.78
CA THR A 331 -2.95 0.77 18.83
C THR A 331 -3.43 0.61 17.39
N SER A 332 -3.80 -0.63 16.99
CA SER A 332 -4.42 -0.91 15.69
C SER A 332 -5.76 -0.17 15.53
N TYR A 333 -6.59 -0.18 16.59
CA TYR A 333 -7.87 0.54 16.61
C TYR A 333 -7.68 2.04 16.37
N GLU A 334 -6.79 2.69 17.12
CA GLU A 334 -6.49 4.11 16.98
C GLU A 334 -6.03 4.45 15.55
N LYS A 335 -5.13 3.64 14.99
CA LYS A 335 -4.61 3.86 13.64
C LYS A 335 -5.71 3.78 12.58
N ILE A 336 -6.60 2.78 12.68
CA ILE A 336 -7.73 2.62 11.77
C ILE A 336 -8.74 3.73 11.95
N ASP A 337 -9.03 4.17 13.18
CA ASP A 337 -10.00 5.25 13.41
C ASP A 337 -9.50 6.58 12.81
N LYS A 338 -8.19 6.86 12.92
CA LYS A 338 -7.58 8.01 12.23
C LYS A 338 -7.74 7.91 10.71
N GLU A 339 -7.43 6.75 10.14
CA GLU A 339 -7.59 6.50 8.70
C GLU A 339 -9.05 6.60 8.25
N TYR A 340 -9.98 6.05 9.04
CA TYR A 340 -11.41 6.08 8.78
C TYR A 340 -11.97 7.50 8.80
N ARG A 341 -11.57 8.31 9.78
CA ARG A 341 -11.98 9.73 9.85
C ARG A 341 -11.43 10.51 8.67
N GLU A 342 -10.17 10.29 8.30
CA GLU A 342 -9.59 10.88 7.09
C GLU A 342 -10.37 10.46 5.83
N PHE A 343 -10.75 9.18 5.74
CA PHE A 343 -11.57 8.65 4.67
C PHE A 343 -12.94 9.35 4.58
N ILE A 344 -13.67 9.50 5.70
CA ILE A 344 -14.96 10.21 5.72
C ILE A 344 -14.81 11.65 5.19
N PHE A 345 -13.82 12.40 5.68
CA PHE A 345 -13.69 13.79 5.27
C PHE A 345 -13.22 13.99 3.83
N THR A 346 -12.46 13.04 3.28
CA THR A 346 -11.81 13.20 1.95
C THR A 346 -12.50 12.45 0.83
N LYS A 347 -13.22 11.35 1.13
CA LYS A 347 -13.81 10.46 0.13
C LYS A 347 -15.33 10.43 0.15
N ASP A 348 -15.99 11.03 1.14
CA ASP A 348 -17.46 11.13 1.13
C ASP A 348 -17.91 12.01 -0.06
N PRO A 349 -18.71 11.49 -1.00
CA PRO A 349 -19.20 12.27 -2.14
C PRO A 349 -20.10 13.44 -1.74
N ARG A 350 -20.60 13.46 -0.50
CA ARG A 350 -21.40 14.58 0.06
C ARG A 350 -20.53 15.64 0.72
N SER A 351 -19.25 15.36 0.96
CA SER A 351 -18.34 16.27 1.64
C SER A 351 -17.93 17.42 0.72
N GLY A 352 -18.28 18.64 1.12
CA GLY A 352 -17.81 19.87 0.47
C GLY A 352 -16.37 20.22 0.87
N TRP A 353 -15.84 21.30 0.31
CA TRP A 353 -14.50 21.83 0.62
C TRP A 353 -14.26 22.08 2.13
N GLY A 354 -15.31 22.37 2.90
CA GLY A 354 -15.24 22.53 4.35
C GLY A 354 -14.79 21.27 5.08
N ALA A 355 -15.14 20.08 4.58
CA ALA A 355 -14.72 18.80 5.15
C ALA A 355 -13.20 18.62 5.09
N TYR A 356 -12.56 19.05 4.00
CA TYR A 356 -11.10 19.02 3.87
C TYR A 356 -10.40 19.92 4.90
N ILE A 357 -10.96 21.11 5.16
CA ILE A 357 -10.42 22.00 6.20
C ILE A 357 -10.59 21.38 7.57
N LEU A 358 -11.77 20.81 7.85
CA LEU A 358 -12.02 20.10 9.10
C LEU A 358 -11.08 18.89 9.26
N ASN A 359 -10.75 18.18 8.18
CA ASN A 359 -9.77 17.10 8.20
C ASN A 359 -8.39 17.61 8.60
N ILE A 360 -7.91 18.68 7.97
CA ILE A 360 -6.60 19.30 8.27
C ILE A 360 -6.58 19.76 9.73
N LEU A 361 -7.65 20.43 10.18
CA LEU A 361 -7.77 20.85 11.57
C LEU A 361 -7.74 19.63 12.50
N ASN A 362 -8.59 18.62 12.30
CA ASN A 362 -8.63 17.45 13.17
C ASN A 362 -7.30 16.68 13.19
N LYS A 363 -6.65 16.50 12.03
CA LYS A 363 -5.39 15.77 11.86
C LYS A 363 -4.24 16.47 12.58
N TYR A 364 -4.01 17.76 12.30
CA TYR A 364 -2.85 18.47 12.85
C TYR A 364 -3.11 19.11 14.21
N TRP A 365 -4.34 19.55 14.49
CA TRP A 365 -4.67 20.28 15.72
C TRP A 365 -4.80 19.36 16.94
N ASN A 366 -5.42 18.19 16.76
CA ASN A 366 -5.81 17.31 17.86
C ASN A 366 -5.53 15.82 17.57
N ASP A 367 -4.90 15.50 16.44
CA ASP A 367 -4.65 14.12 16.00
C ASP A 367 -5.92 13.25 16.11
N TYR A 368 -7.02 13.77 15.57
CA TYR A 368 -8.38 13.21 15.65
C TYR A 368 -8.91 12.96 17.07
N GLY A 369 -8.32 13.57 18.09
CA GLY A 369 -8.70 13.42 19.50
C GLY A 369 -7.80 12.51 20.32
N TYR A 370 -6.84 11.83 19.67
CA TYR A 370 -5.92 10.92 20.35
C TYR A 370 -4.79 11.67 21.06
N ASN A 371 -4.25 12.73 20.45
CA ASN A 371 -3.21 13.55 21.06
C ASN A 371 -3.72 14.93 21.45
N LYS A 372 -4.44 14.99 22.57
CA LYS A 372 -5.01 16.24 23.10
C LYS A 372 -3.96 17.26 23.56
N SER A 373 -2.71 16.84 23.80
CA SER A 373 -1.62 17.77 24.17
C SER A 373 -1.26 18.74 23.05
N LEU A 374 -1.55 18.38 21.79
CA LEU A 374 -1.34 19.26 20.64
C LEU A 374 -2.17 20.54 20.72
N ILE A 375 -3.35 20.51 21.35
CA ILE A 375 -4.20 21.70 21.54
C ILE A 375 -3.46 22.78 22.32
N TRP A 376 -2.74 22.40 23.38
CA TRP A 376 -1.93 23.33 24.18
C TRP A 376 -0.78 23.92 23.37
N TRP A 377 -0.08 23.08 22.61
CA TRP A 377 1.00 23.52 21.73
C TRP A 377 0.52 24.50 20.67
N TRP A 378 -0.56 24.20 19.96
CA TRP A 378 -1.12 25.11 18.97
C TRP A 378 -1.61 26.41 19.60
N THR A 379 -2.29 26.34 20.74
CA THR A 379 -2.72 27.55 21.46
C THR A 379 -1.53 28.44 21.82
N ALA A 380 -0.44 27.85 22.33
CA ALA A 380 0.79 28.58 22.63
C ALA A 380 1.44 29.17 21.36
N ILE A 381 1.51 28.40 20.26
CA ILE A 381 2.06 28.86 18.98
C ILE A 381 1.25 30.04 18.42
N PHE A 382 -0.08 29.95 18.36
CA PHE A 382 -0.92 31.05 17.87
C PHE A 382 -0.81 32.27 18.79
N PHE A 383 -0.81 32.06 20.10
CA PHE A 383 -0.65 33.15 21.06
C PHE A 383 0.69 33.87 20.86
N ILE A 384 1.81 33.14 20.74
CA ILE A 384 3.14 33.72 20.51
C ILE A 384 3.20 34.43 19.15
N PHE A 385 2.61 33.83 18.10
CA PHE A 385 2.53 34.42 16.77
C PHE A 385 1.78 35.76 16.79
N PHE A 386 0.58 35.80 17.36
CA PHE A 386 -0.21 37.03 17.48
C PHE A 386 0.45 38.04 18.41
N TRP A 387 1.08 37.61 19.49
CA TRP A 387 1.84 38.48 20.38
C TRP A 387 3.01 39.15 19.65
N GLY A 388 3.79 38.39 18.87
CA GLY A 388 4.88 38.91 18.06
C GLY A 388 4.38 39.91 17.00
N TYR A 389 3.29 39.58 16.30
CA TYR A 389 2.71 40.50 15.33
C TYR A 389 2.15 41.77 15.98
N ASN A 390 1.42 41.62 17.08
CA ASN A 390 0.88 42.73 17.85
C ASN A 390 1.98 43.61 18.40
N TRP A 391 3.11 43.05 18.83
CA TRP A 391 4.27 43.83 19.26
C TRP A 391 4.81 44.71 18.12
N LEU A 392 4.97 44.16 16.91
CA LEU A 392 5.46 44.89 15.75
C LEU A 392 4.49 45.98 15.26
N ARG A 393 3.18 45.75 15.42
CA ARG A 393 2.12 46.65 14.91
C ARG A 393 1.32 47.35 16.01
N LEU A 394 1.79 47.32 17.26
CA LEU A 394 1.05 47.80 18.42
C LEU A 394 0.51 49.23 18.26
N PRO A 395 1.33 50.23 17.85
CA PRO A 395 0.83 51.60 17.70
C PRO A 395 -0.34 51.68 16.71
N HIS A 396 -0.23 50.97 15.60
CA HIS A 396 -1.23 50.99 14.55
C HIS A 396 -2.52 50.29 15.00
N LEU A 397 -2.42 49.10 15.58
CA LEU A 397 -3.57 48.32 16.02
C LEU A 397 -4.29 48.99 17.19
N TYR A 398 -3.56 49.47 18.18
CA TYR A 398 -4.14 50.17 19.32
C TYR A 398 -4.85 51.46 18.90
N PHE A 399 -4.19 52.36 18.17
CA PHE A 399 -4.79 53.67 17.86
C PHE A 399 -5.84 53.62 16.75
N LYS A 400 -5.73 52.67 15.81
CA LYS A 400 -6.60 52.65 14.62
C LYS A 400 -7.56 51.47 14.55
N ALA A 401 -7.43 50.43 15.36
CA ALA A 401 -8.30 49.25 15.27
C ALA A 401 -9.13 49.01 16.54
N TYR A 402 -8.48 48.85 17.69
CA TYR A 402 -9.16 48.49 18.93
C TYR A 402 -8.44 49.05 20.17
N LYS A 403 -9.16 49.83 20.98
CA LYS A 403 -8.65 50.55 22.18
C LYS A 403 -9.26 50.00 23.48
N PRO A 404 -8.71 48.92 24.06
CA PRO A 404 -9.24 48.39 25.32
C PRO A 404 -9.08 49.41 26.46
N ARG A 405 -10.18 49.68 27.18
CA ARG A 405 -10.21 50.68 28.28
C ARG A 405 -9.15 50.44 29.36
N SER A 406 -8.88 49.17 29.70
CA SER A 406 -7.87 48.81 30.70
C SER A 406 -6.44 49.18 30.26
N LEU A 407 -6.18 49.21 28.95
CA LEU A 407 -4.86 49.54 28.42
C LEU A 407 -4.65 51.05 28.28
N HIS A 408 -5.73 51.84 28.17
CA HIS A 408 -5.67 53.29 28.04
C HIS A 408 -4.98 53.94 29.23
N ALA A 409 -5.37 53.58 30.45
CA ALA A 409 -4.74 54.10 31.67
C ALA A 409 -3.22 53.82 31.73
N ILE A 410 -2.82 52.59 31.36
CA ILE A 410 -1.40 52.16 31.37
C ILE A 410 -0.59 52.93 30.33
N ILE A 411 -1.14 53.12 29.13
CA ILE A 411 -0.46 53.84 28.05
C ILE A 411 -0.34 55.33 28.37
N ASP A 412 -1.38 55.95 28.94
CA ASP A 412 -1.36 57.37 29.29
C ASP A 412 -0.38 57.67 30.42
N GLU A 413 -0.33 56.83 31.45
CA GLU A 413 0.66 56.92 32.54
C GLU A 413 2.11 56.82 32.02
N ARG A 414 2.37 55.87 31.11
CA ARG A 414 3.70 55.68 30.50
C ARG A 414 4.05 56.75 29.47
N SER A 415 3.05 57.37 28.84
CA SER A 415 3.24 58.50 27.93
C SER A 415 3.68 59.75 28.72
N ASN A 416 3.03 60.02 29.87
CA ASN A 416 3.33 61.16 30.72
C ASN A 416 4.72 61.10 31.38
N THR A 417 5.23 59.89 31.63
CA THR A 417 6.59 59.68 32.18
C THR A 417 7.70 59.77 31.13
N GLY A 418 7.38 60.03 29.86
CA GLY A 418 8.36 60.10 28.77
C GLY A 418 9.01 58.75 28.42
N GLN A 419 8.60 57.66 29.06
CA GLN A 419 9.16 56.32 28.83
C GLN A 419 8.65 55.70 27.51
N TYR A 420 7.59 56.25 26.93
CA TYR A 420 6.92 55.68 25.77
C TYR A 420 6.53 56.73 24.72
N HIS A 421 7.33 56.85 23.66
CA HIS A 421 7.03 57.71 22.50
C HIS A 421 6.09 57.03 21.49
N LEU A 422 4.96 56.47 21.95
CA LEU A 422 3.92 55.89 21.08
C LEU A 422 3.24 56.96 20.18
N TYR A 423 3.39 58.23 20.54
CA TYR A 423 2.41 59.26 20.24
C TYR A 423 2.56 60.02 18.92
N LYS A 424 3.61 59.82 18.11
CA LYS A 424 3.85 60.71 16.95
C LYS A 424 4.29 60.02 15.66
N GLY A 425 3.70 58.87 15.32
CA GLY A 425 3.76 58.33 13.96
C GLY A 425 5.15 58.02 13.40
N VAL A 426 6.20 58.06 14.22
CA VAL A 426 7.53 57.65 13.82
C VAL A 426 7.63 56.16 14.10
N GLU A 427 7.54 55.35 13.04
CA GLU A 427 7.85 53.92 13.05
C GLU A 427 9.33 53.72 13.43
N LYS A 428 9.67 53.87 14.72
CA LYS A 428 11.03 53.61 15.20
C LYS A 428 11.22 52.13 15.53
N LYS A 429 12.43 51.66 15.17
CA LYS A 429 13.00 50.31 15.33
C LYS A 429 12.60 49.63 16.65
N PHE A 430 12.32 48.32 16.57
CA PHE A 430 12.18 47.33 17.65
C PHE A 430 12.27 47.89 19.09
N ASN A 431 11.14 48.30 19.65
CA ASN A 431 11.06 48.74 21.04
C ASN A 431 10.75 47.56 21.97
N LEU A 432 11.77 46.98 22.59
CA LEU A 432 11.62 45.89 23.58
C LEU A 432 10.77 46.32 24.78
N ARG A 433 10.71 47.61 25.11
CA ARG A 433 9.90 48.12 26.24
C ARG A 433 8.39 47.97 26.01
N GLY A 434 7.96 47.59 24.81
CA GLY A 434 6.56 47.37 24.49
C GLY A 434 6.07 45.94 24.49
N LEU A 435 6.94 45.00 24.84
CA LEU A 435 6.60 43.57 24.85
C LEU A 435 5.53 43.24 25.89
N ASP A 436 5.54 43.90 27.04
CA ASP A 436 4.57 43.69 28.10
C ASP A 436 3.18 44.26 27.73
N ILE A 437 3.14 45.47 27.16
CA ILE A 437 1.90 46.09 26.66
C ILE A 437 1.32 45.25 25.52
N SER A 438 2.14 44.79 24.58
CA SER A 438 1.68 43.94 23.48
C SER A 438 1.23 42.56 23.96
N LEU A 439 1.87 42.00 24.99
CA LEU A 439 1.45 40.75 25.61
C LEU A 439 0.06 40.92 26.22
N TYR A 440 -0.12 41.95 27.04
CA TYR A 440 -1.40 42.26 27.68
C TYR A 440 -2.50 42.55 26.65
N TYR A 441 -2.20 43.31 25.60
CA TYR A 441 -3.11 43.57 24.48
C TYR A 441 -3.53 42.26 23.79
N THR A 442 -2.56 41.38 23.51
CA THR A 442 -2.81 40.06 22.91
C THR A 442 -3.67 39.19 23.82
N THR A 443 -3.39 39.16 25.13
CA THR A 443 -4.16 38.39 26.11
C THR A 443 -5.61 38.82 26.14
N ILE A 444 -5.90 40.13 26.13
CA ILE A 444 -7.28 40.65 26.12
C ILE A 444 -8.04 40.19 24.89
N ILE A 445 -7.43 40.31 23.70
CA ILE A 445 -8.07 39.97 22.44
C ILE A 445 -8.18 38.46 22.26
N PHE A 446 -7.08 37.73 22.45
CA PHE A 446 -7.01 36.28 22.16
C PHE A 446 -7.86 35.47 23.13
N PHE A 447 -7.80 35.73 24.43
CA PHE A 447 -8.62 34.99 25.39
C PHE A 447 -10.02 35.57 25.57
N GLY A 448 -10.38 36.60 24.80
CA GLY A 448 -11.74 37.11 24.72
C GLY A 448 -12.32 37.63 26.04
N ILE A 449 -11.47 37.96 27.01
CA ILE A 449 -11.90 38.21 28.40
C ILE A 449 -12.82 39.44 28.50
N LYS A 450 -12.78 40.38 27.54
CA LYS A 450 -13.59 41.63 27.49
C LYS A 450 -13.49 42.38 26.14
N LEU A 451 -13.98 41.83 25.03
CA LEU A 451 -14.16 42.65 23.82
C LEU A 451 -15.42 43.51 23.94
N ASP A 452 -15.27 44.83 23.82
CA ASP A 452 -16.35 45.81 23.83
C ASP A 452 -16.41 46.44 22.43
N ALA A 453 -17.56 46.26 21.77
CA ALA A 453 -17.78 46.75 20.41
C ALA A 453 -17.57 48.27 20.27
N ASN A 454 -17.79 49.03 21.36
CA ASN A 454 -17.62 50.48 21.36
C ASN A 454 -16.16 50.93 21.29
N ASN A 455 -15.21 50.02 21.55
CA ASN A 455 -13.78 50.32 21.50
C ASN A 455 -13.16 50.09 20.11
N PHE A 456 -13.96 49.70 19.12
CA PHE A 456 -13.49 49.49 17.75
C PHE A 456 -13.53 50.78 16.92
N GLU A 457 -12.46 51.00 16.17
CA GLU A 457 -12.30 52.15 15.28
C GLU A 457 -12.47 51.69 13.83
N PHE A 458 -13.70 51.69 13.32
CA PHE A 458 -14.04 51.15 11.99
C PHE A 458 -13.43 51.91 10.80
N ASN A 459 -12.78 53.05 11.06
CA ASN A 459 -12.01 53.79 10.06
C ASN A 459 -10.85 52.97 9.46
N ASN A 460 -10.40 51.92 10.14
CA ASN A 460 -9.38 51.00 9.63
C ASN A 460 -9.90 49.56 9.62
N LEU A 461 -10.77 49.26 8.65
CA LEU A 461 -11.39 47.94 8.50
C LEU A 461 -10.37 46.79 8.53
N ARG A 462 -9.18 46.95 7.95
CA ARG A 462 -8.15 45.89 7.95
C ARG A 462 -7.66 45.56 9.37
N GLY A 463 -7.41 46.58 10.19
CA GLY A 463 -7.02 46.39 11.57
C GLY A 463 -8.13 45.73 12.39
N VAL A 464 -9.38 46.17 12.19
CA VAL A 464 -10.57 45.60 12.84
C VAL A 464 -10.75 44.13 12.46
N LEU A 465 -10.66 43.79 11.17
CA LEU A 465 -10.75 42.41 10.68
C LEU A 465 -9.63 41.53 11.26
N TYR A 466 -8.41 42.06 11.38
CA TYR A 466 -7.31 41.34 12.03
C TYR A 466 -7.59 41.07 13.52
N VAL A 467 -8.06 42.06 14.28
CA VAL A 467 -8.43 41.88 15.70
C VAL A 467 -9.58 40.87 15.83
N GLY A 468 -10.58 40.94 14.95
CA GLY A 468 -11.67 39.98 14.90
C GLY A 468 -11.18 38.56 14.58
N PHE A 469 -10.25 38.40 13.63
CA PHE A 469 -9.65 37.11 13.30
C PHE A 469 -8.86 36.51 14.47
N GLN A 470 -8.02 37.32 15.13
CA GLN A 470 -7.29 36.92 16.33
C GLN A 470 -8.25 36.46 17.44
N TYR A 471 -9.32 37.22 17.68
CA TYR A 471 -10.35 36.87 18.66
C TYR A 471 -11.04 35.55 18.32
N THR A 472 -11.46 35.36 17.06
CA THR A 472 -12.12 34.12 16.62
C THR A 472 -11.22 32.91 16.80
N ILE A 473 -9.94 32.98 16.42
CA ILE A 473 -8.99 31.88 16.65
C ILE A 473 -8.82 31.62 18.14
N GLY A 474 -8.69 32.67 18.95
CA GLY A 474 -8.55 32.55 20.39
C GLY A 474 -9.77 31.90 21.06
N LEU A 475 -10.99 32.24 20.62
CA LEU A 475 -12.22 31.57 21.04
C LEU A 475 -12.25 30.09 20.64
N ILE A 476 -11.82 29.75 19.42
CA ILE A 476 -11.71 28.36 18.98
C ILE A 476 -10.72 27.61 19.90
N CYS A 477 -9.54 28.18 20.17
CA CYS A 477 -8.56 27.61 21.08
C CYS A 477 -9.13 27.38 22.48
N LEU A 478 -9.83 28.38 23.03
CA LEU A 478 -10.49 28.29 24.33
C LEU A 478 -11.58 27.21 24.36
N GLY A 479 -12.38 27.07 23.29
CA GLY A 479 -13.36 26.01 23.18
C GLY A 479 -12.73 24.62 23.24
N TYR A 480 -11.62 24.42 22.53
CA TYR A 480 -10.86 23.17 22.58
C TYR A 480 -10.21 22.93 23.96
N LEU A 481 -9.67 23.97 24.60
CA LEU A 481 -9.12 23.87 25.95
C LEU A 481 -10.19 23.55 26.99
N ALA A 482 -11.37 24.16 26.89
CA ALA A 482 -12.50 23.86 27.76
C ALA A 482 -12.95 22.40 27.58
N ASN A 483 -13.09 21.94 26.33
CA ASN A 483 -13.40 20.54 26.03
C ASN A 483 -12.34 19.57 26.59
N PHE A 484 -11.07 19.93 26.52
CA PHE A 484 -9.98 19.16 27.12
C PHE A 484 -10.14 19.04 28.64
N VAL A 485 -10.36 20.15 29.35
CA VAL A 485 -10.53 20.17 30.81
C VAL A 485 -11.76 19.36 31.23
N ILE A 486 -12.89 19.51 30.55
CA ILE A 486 -14.11 18.76 30.82
C ILE A 486 -13.86 17.25 30.63
N THR A 487 -13.26 16.86 29.51
CA THR A 487 -13.02 15.44 29.22
C THR A 487 -11.99 14.82 30.17
N ALA A 488 -10.95 15.57 30.56
CA ALA A 488 -9.94 15.11 31.50
C ALA A 488 -10.50 14.94 32.92
N GLY A 489 -11.37 15.85 33.36
CA GLY A 489 -12.02 15.79 34.67
C GLY A 489 -12.98 14.61 34.84
N VAL A 490 -13.66 14.18 33.76
CA VAL A 490 -14.61 13.06 33.79
C VAL A 490 -13.92 11.69 33.84
N ILE A 491 -12.69 11.56 33.33
CA ILE A 491 -11.97 10.28 33.29
C ILE A 491 -11.14 10.04 34.57
N GLY A 492 -10.88 11.10 35.35
CA GLY A 492 -10.09 11.04 36.58
C GLY A 492 -10.88 10.87 37.88
N GLY A 493 -12.21 10.75 37.83
CA GLY A 493 -13.08 10.51 38.99
C GLY A 493 -14.02 9.34 38.73
#